data_AF-A0A2N0T1R6-F1
#
_entry.id   AF-A0A2N0T1R6-F1
#
_cell.length_a   1.000
_cell.length_b   1.000
_cell.length_c   1.000
_cell.angle_alpha   90.00
_cell.angle_beta   90.00
_cell.angle_gamma   90.00
#
_symmetry.space_group_name_H-M   'P 1'
#
loop_
_entity.id
_entity.type
_entity.pdbx_description
1 polymer ?
#
loop_
_entity_poly.entity_id
_entity_poly.type
_entity_poly.pdbx_seq_one_letter_code
_entity_poly.pdbx_strand_id
1 'polypeptide(L)'
;MANPVEMVHTTGYTVPQDDQSWLINRITDGIREAQLDLSLFTGDKEKEKKYFASIDPDDFNAWLKSGIPVAKVTSTGLFGPYDPAATDGRQLKVAGFLESQQHVVFTRSSFENQYPTAGVRYMAVIDRNNLPVTLAEGTVFEGLILDYDKSAGGDVKVLSPSAAGTAYKLPNATASALGGVKQAANVANLATSADAAAIVAAVNTLFVNLRTAGVMAAK
;
A
#
# COMPACT_ATOMS: atom_id res chain seq x y z
N MET A 1 48.03 46.08 23.30
CA MET A 1 46.75 45.34 23.38
C MET A 1 46.66 44.48 22.15
N ALA A 2 46.77 43.17 22.28
CA ALA A 2 46.68 42.25 21.15
C ALA A 2 45.20 41.91 20.91
N ASN A 3 44.71 42.12 19.69
CA ASN A 3 43.36 41.70 19.33
C ASN A 3 43.28 40.17 19.35
N PRO A 4 42.24 39.57 19.93
CA PRO A 4 42.07 38.12 19.89
C PRO A 4 41.90 37.67 18.44
N VAL A 5 42.68 36.67 18.05
CA VAL A 5 42.59 36.04 16.73
C VAL A 5 41.30 35.21 16.74
N GLU A 6 40.32 35.61 15.94
CA GLU A 6 39.08 34.86 15.78
C GLU A 6 39.39 33.57 15.01
N MET A 7 39.46 32.46 15.76
CA MET A 7 39.59 31.12 15.20
C MET A 7 38.25 30.72 14.58
N VAL A 8 38.06 31.05 13.29
CA VAL A 8 36.93 30.56 12.50
C VAL A 8 37.03 29.04 12.42
N HIS A 9 36.20 28.34 13.17
CA HIS A 9 36.01 26.91 13.01
C HIS A 9 35.04 26.71 11.86
N THR A 10 35.56 26.60 10.64
CA THR A 10 34.76 26.20 9.48
C THR A 10 34.46 24.72 9.60
N THR A 11 33.35 24.37 10.25
CA THR A 11 32.74 23.05 10.08
C THR A 11 32.01 23.07 8.74
N GLY A 12 32.58 22.42 7.73
CA GLY A 12 31.90 22.24 6.45
C GLY A 12 30.69 21.33 6.65
N TYR A 13 29.48 21.89 6.68
CA TYR A 13 28.26 21.10 6.50
C TYR A 13 28.28 20.54 5.08
N THR A 14 28.52 19.24 4.95
CA THR A 14 28.45 18.56 3.66
C THR A 14 27.00 18.18 3.41
N VAL A 15 26.43 18.65 2.32
CA VAL A 15 25.07 18.29 1.91
C VAL A 15 25.01 16.76 1.72
N PRO A 16 24.10 16.04 2.42
CA PRO A 16 23.93 14.62 2.20
C PRO A 16 23.53 14.34 0.74
N GLN A 17 24.09 13.30 0.15
CA GLN A 17 23.69 12.85 -1.18
C GLN A 17 22.29 12.21 -1.13
N ASP A 18 21.41 12.59 -2.05
CA ASP A 18 20.06 11.99 -2.14
C ASP A 18 20.17 10.50 -2.50
N ASP A 19 19.57 9.66 -1.66
CA ASP A 19 19.52 8.21 -1.84
C ASP A 19 18.16 7.80 -2.42
N GLN A 20 18.11 7.66 -3.75
CA GLN A 20 16.94 7.17 -4.48
C GLN A 20 16.98 5.65 -4.74
N SER A 21 17.72 4.87 -3.94
CA SER A 21 17.80 3.40 -4.11
C SER A 21 16.45 2.67 -3.97
N TRP A 22 15.47 3.29 -3.31
CA TRP A 22 14.08 2.84 -3.22
C TRP A 22 13.33 2.89 -4.55
N LEU A 23 13.76 3.72 -5.50
CA LEU A 23 13.08 3.95 -6.77
C LEU A 23 13.73 3.12 -7.89
N ILE A 24 13.07 2.04 -8.29
CA ILE A 24 13.59 1.13 -9.32
C ILE A 24 13.26 1.64 -10.71
N ASN A 25 12.02 2.05 -10.92
CA ASN A 25 11.58 2.56 -12.21
C ASN A 25 10.53 3.66 -12.07
N ARG A 26 10.63 4.64 -12.97
CA ARG A 26 9.72 5.77 -13.05
C ARG A 26 8.63 5.46 -14.08
N ILE A 27 7.39 5.68 -13.68
CA ILE A 27 6.28 5.77 -14.62
C ILE A 27 6.14 7.25 -14.98
N THR A 28 6.09 7.55 -16.28
CA THR A 28 5.93 8.92 -16.80
C THR A 28 4.69 9.57 -16.20
N ASP A 29 4.80 10.86 -15.86
CA ASP A 29 3.76 11.66 -15.19
C ASP A 29 3.27 11.11 -13.84
N GLY A 30 4.00 10.15 -13.26
CA GLY A 30 3.68 9.53 -11.98
C GLY A 30 3.95 10.39 -10.74
N ILE A 31 4.11 11.70 -10.90
CA ILE A 31 4.41 12.66 -9.83
C ILE A 31 3.28 13.68 -9.78
N ARG A 32 2.89 14.06 -8.56
CA ARG A 32 2.03 15.23 -8.33
C ARG A 32 2.72 16.21 -7.40
N GLU A 33 2.38 17.48 -7.52
CA GLU A 33 2.78 18.48 -6.53
C GLU A 33 1.93 18.34 -5.27
N ALA A 34 2.58 18.47 -4.12
CA ALA A 34 1.94 18.45 -2.82
C ALA A 34 2.61 19.45 -1.89
N GLN A 35 1.81 20.17 -1.10
CA GLN A 35 2.32 20.98 -0.01
C GLN A 35 2.53 20.10 1.21
N LEU A 36 3.77 20.05 1.70
CA LEU A 36 4.10 19.36 2.93
C LEU A 36 3.68 20.19 4.16
N ASP A 37 3.55 19.56 5.31
CA ASP A 37 3.55 20.24 6.61
C ASP A 37 4.75 19.75 7.41
N LEU A 38 5.81 20.56 7.44
CA LEU A 38 7.08 20.17 8.08
C LEU A 38 6.95 19.94 9.58
N SER A 39 5.94 20.52 10.23
CA SER A 39 5.71 20.29 11.67
C SER A 39 5.41 18.82 11.99
N LEU A 40 4.85 18.08 11.02
CA LEU A 40 4.52 16.66 11.15
C LEU A 40 5.73 15.73 10.99
N PHE A 41 6.86 16.24 10.52
CA PHE A 41 8.11 15.48 10.40
C PHE A 41 8.96 15.58 11.67
N THR A 42 8.56 16.42 12.62
CA THR A 42 9.30 16.76 13.85
C THR A 42 8.49 16.48 15.11
N GLY A 43 9.16 16.42 16.26
CA GLY A 43 8.57 16.23 17.59
C GLY A 43 8.73 14.81 18.15
N ASP A 44 8.95 13.81 17.29
CA ASP A 44 9.25 12.43 17.68
C ASP A 44 10.66 12.07 17.20
N LYS A 45 11.62 12.06 18.15
CA LYS A 45 13.05 11.83 17.88
C LYS A 45 13.36 10.49 17.22
N GLU A 46 12.52 9.46 17.44
CA GLU A 46 12.73 8.15 16.82
C GLU A 46 12.23 8.12 15.38
N LYS A 47 11.21 8.91 15.06
CA LYS A 47 10.72 9.08 13.69
C LYS A 47 11.59 10.05 12.89
N GLU A 48 12.08 11.12 13.51
CA GLU A 48 12.96 12.11 12.89
C GLU A 48 14.19 11.46 12.23
N LYS A 49 14.86 10.52 12.92
CA LYS A 49 16.01 9.77 12.35
C LYS A 49 15.68 8.99 11.08
N LYS A 50 14.41 8.60 10.90
CA LYS A 50 13.94 7.92 9.69
C LYS A 50 13.72 8.92 8.57
N TYR A 51 13.18 10.09 8.88
CA TYR A 51 12.82 11.10 7.89
C TYR A 51 14.01 11.96 7.46
N PHE A 52 14.92 12.31 8.36
CA PHE A 52 16.03 13.22 8.07
C PHE A 52 17.34 12.45 7.83
N ALA A 53 18.11 12.89 6.83
CA ALA A 53 19.45 12.37 6.54
C ALA A 53 20.50 12.90 7.52
N SER A 54 20.29 14.10 8.06
CA SER A 54 21.05 14.72 9.13
C SER A 54 20.08 15.58 9.93
N ILE A 55 20.02 15.36 11.25
CA ILE A 55 19.26 16.21 12.18
C ILE A 55 19.89 16.12 13.57
N ASP A 56 20.54 17.20 13.99
CA ASP A 56 21.00 17.42 15.36
C ASP A 56 20.19 18.54 16.03
N PRO A 57 20.07 18.56 17.37
CA PRO A 57 19.28 19.56 18.09
C PRO A 57 19.71 21.02 17.87
N ASP A 58 20.97 21.23 17.46
CA ASP A 58 21.57 22.53 17.21
C ASP A 58 21.58 22.90 15.71
N ASP A 59 21.04 22.03 14.85
CA ASP A 59 21.04 22.24 13.40
C ASP A 59 19.97 23.24 12.97
N PHE A 60 20.40 24.29 12.27
CA PHE A 60 19.49 25.16 11.52
C PHE A 60 19.15 24.62 10.14
N ASN A 61 19.87 23.60 9.67
CA ASN A 61 19.71 23.02 8.34
C ASN A 61 19.61 21.49 8.44
N ALA A 62 18.54 20.93 7.91
CA ALA A 62 18.37 19.49 7.78
C ALA A 62 17.87 19.11 6.40
N TRP A 63 17.93 17.82 6.08
CA TRP A 63 17.50 17.31 4.80
C TRP A 63 16.56 16.12 4.99
N LEU A 64 15.33 16.23 4.50
CA LEU A 64 14.40 15.11 4.42
C LEU A 64 14.86 14.14 3.34
N LYS A 65 14.90 12.85 3.64
CA LYS A 65 15.24 11.79 2.68
C LYS A 65 14.16 11.68 1.59
N SER A 66 14.55 11.31 0.37
CA SER A 66 13.57 10.85 -0.62
C SER A 66 12.97 9.49 -0.20
N GLY A 67 11.85 9.10 -0.82
CA GLY A 67 11.21 7.82 -0.55
C GLY A 67 10.40 7.76 0.74
N ILE A 68 10.27 8.87 1.49
CA ILE A 68 9.40 8.90 2.66
C ILE A 68 7.95 8.67 2.19
N PRO A 69 7.24 7.66 2.73
CA PRO A 69 5.82 7.49 2.44
C PRO A 69 5.05 8.63 3.08
N VAL A 70 4.29 9.37 2.27
CA VAL A 70 3.49 10.50 2.71
C VAL A 70 2.01 10.21 2.59
N ALA A 71 1.23 10.83 3.47
CA ALA A 71 -0.22 10.74 3.51
C ALA A 71 -0.84 12.12 3.72
N LYS A 72 -2.08 12.25 3.28
CA LYS A 72 -2.82 13.52 3.31
C LYS A 72 -3.53 13.70 4.64
N VAL A 73 -3.35 14.85 5.28
CA VAL A 73 -4.17 15.29 6.40
C VAL A 73 -5.55 15.67 5.87
N THR A 74 -6.61 15.10 6.45
CA THR A 74 -7.98 15.22 5.93
C THR A 74 -8.51 16.64 6.05
N SER A 75 -8.20 17.33 7.15
CA SER A 75 -8.74 18.67 7.44
C SER A 75 -8.06 19.78 6.63
N THR A 76 -6.74 19.72 6.46
CA THR A 76 -5.95 20.78 5.81
C THR A 76 -5.63 20.47 4.35
N GLY A 77 -5.63 19.19 3.98
CA GLY A 77 -5.18 18.73 2.67
C GLY A 77 -3.66 18.75 2.46
N LEU A 78 -2.90 19.15 3.48
CA LEU A 78 -1.43 19.10 3.50
C LEU A 78 -0.93 17.67 3.68
N PHE A 79 0.34 17.45 3.35
CA PHE A 79 0.96 16.13 3.38
C PHE A 79 2.00 16.03 4.50
N GLY A 80 1.95 14.93 5.23
CA GLY A 80 2.97 14.56 6.23
C GLY A 80 3.37 13.10 6.07
N PRO A 81 4.29 12.59 6.91
CA PRO A 81 4.64 11.17 6.90
C PRO A 81 3.40 10.31 7.14
N TYR A 82 3.27 9.20 6.40
CA TYR A 82 2.27 8.18 6.70
C TYR A 82 2.52 7.64 8.11
N ASP A 83 1.47 7.63 8.92
CA ASP A 83 1.54 7.19 10.31
C ASP A 83 0.27 6.40 10.65
N PRO A 84 0.36 5.07 10.78
CA PRO A 84 -0.77 4.22 11.17
C PRO A 84 -1.40 4.57 12.53
N ALA A 85 -0.66 5.26 13.41
CA ALA A 85 -1.16 5.66 14.72
C ALA A 85 -1.80 7.07 14.72
N ALA A 86 -1.74 7.80 13.61
CA ALA A 86 -2.36 9.11 13.50
C ALA A 86 -3.89 9.03 13.46
N THR A 87 -4.55 10.15 13.76
CA THR A 87 -6.02 10.28 13.72
C THR A 87 -6.48 11.41 12.80
N ASP A 88 -5.55 12.01 12.04
CA ASP A 88 -5.75 13.21 11.23
C ASP A 88 -6.00 12.92 9.74
N GLY A 89 -6.05 11.64 9.35
CA GLY A 89 -6.17 11.15 7.98
C GLY A 89 -4.92 10.44 7.48
N ARG A 90 -3.75 10.70 8.06
CA ARG A 90 -2.47 10.11 7.63
C ARG A 90 -2.38 8.61 7.87
N GLN A 91 -3.26 8.04 8.69
CA GLN A 91 -3.36 6.61 8.95
C GLN A 91 -4.14 5.83 7.87
N LEU A 92 -4.87 6.52 7.00
CA LEU A 92 -5.84 5.86 6.11
C LEU A 92 -5.19 5.18 4.90
N LYS A 93 -4.25 5.87 4.25
CA LYS A 93 -3.57 5.38 3.05
C LYS A 93 -2.28 6.15 2.80
N VAL A 94 -1.30 5.49 2.20
CA VAL A 94 -0.11 6.13 1.62
C VAL A 94 -0.54 6.79 0.32
N ALA A 95 -0.43 8.10 0.26
CA ALA A 95 -0.77 8.86 -0.93
C ALA A 95 0.35 8.81 -1.97
N GLY A 96 1.60 8.55 -1.57
CA GLY A 96 2.76 8.40 -2.44
C GLY A 96 4.06 8.48 -1.66
N PHE A 97 5.17 8.64 -2.37
CA PHE A 97 6.51 8.75 -1.82
C PHE A 97 7.14 10.09 -2.19
N LEU A 98 7.90 10.69 -1.27
CA LEU A 98 8.61 11.93 -1.54
C LEU A 98 9.63 11.72 -2.68
N GLU A 99 9.53 12.51 -3.75
CA GLU A 99 10.30 12.29 -4.98
C GLU A 99 11.80 12.44 -4.76
N SER A 100 12.21 13.52 -4.10
CA SER A 100 13.61 13.88 -3.92
C SER A 100 13.84 14.42 -2.52
N GLN A 101 15.10 14.44 -2.11
CA GLN A 101 15.52 15.07 -0.86
C GLN A 101 15.04 16.53 -0.80
N GLN A 102 14.54 16.96 0.37
CA GLN A 102 14.08 18.33 0.61
C GLN A 102 14.98 19.00 1.64
N HIS A 103 15.47 20.19 1.32
CA HIS A 103 16.21 21.02 2.28
C HIS A 103 15.22 21.74 3.20
N VAL A 104 15.45 21.60 4.50
CA VAL A 104 14.64 22.17 5.57
C VAL A 104 15.50 23.12 6.36
N VAL A 105 15.04 24.38 6.48
CA VAL A 105 15.69 25.40 7.30
C VAL A 105 14.84 25.68 8.52
N PHE A 106 15.44 25.47 9.70
CA PHE A 106 14.84 25.80 10.98
C PHE A 106 15.16 27.24 11.37
N THR A 107 14.20 27.88 12.04
CA THR A 107 14.36 29.18 12.69
C THR A 107 14.20 28.98 14.19
N ARG A 108 14.46 30.02 15.00
CA ARG A 108 14.35 29.95 16.47
C ARG A 108 12.98 29.48 17.00
N SER A 109 11.92 29.59 16.20
CA SER A 109 10.56 29.32 16.65
C SER A 109 9.75 28.40 15.73
N SER A 110 10.21 28.13 14.51
CA SER A 110 9.49 27.34 13.49
C SER A 110 10.41 27.03 12.29
N PHE A 111 9.85 26.87 11.11
CA PHE A 111 10.54 26.70 9.83
C PHE A 111 10.57 28.00 9.03
N GLU A 112 11.60 28.19 8.21
CA GLU A 112 11.62 29.31 7.24
C GLU A 112 10.48 29.18 6.23
N ASN A 113 10.24 27.95 5.75
CA ASN A 113 9.08 27.59 4.95
C ASN A 113 8.43 26.35 5.55
N GLN A 114 7.34 26.54 6.31
CA GLN A 114 6.63 25.42 6.95
C GLN A 114 5.89 24.53 5.93
N TYR A 115 5.49 25.08 4.78
CA TYR A 115 4.66 24.38 3.79
C TYR A 115 5.31 24.32 2.41
N PRO A 116 6.50 23.72 2.27
CA PRO A 116 7.16 23.64 0.98
C PRO A 116 6.37 22.76 0.01
N THR A 117 6.38 23.14 -1.26
CA THR A 117 5.87 22.31 -2.34
C THR A 117 6.91 21.28 -2.72
N ALA A 118 6.52 20.00 -2.70
CA ALA A 118 7.38 18.90 -3.10
C ALA A 118 6.67 17.98 -4.11
N GLY A 119 7.47 17.28 -4.91
CA GLY A 119 6.97 16.20 -5.76
C GLY A 119 6.66 14.97 -4.93
N VAL A 120 5.45 14.44 -5.08
CA VAL A 120 5.04 13.16 -4.48
C VAL A 120 4.75 12.17 -5.59
N ARG A 121 5.54 11.11 -5.63
CA ARG A 121 5.41 10.02 -6.59
C ARG A 121 4.29 9.09 -6.17
N TYR A 122 3.26 9.00 -7.00
CA TYR A 122 2.11 8.12 -6.79
C TYR A 122 2.04 6.99 -7.82
N MET A 123 2.91 7.01 -8.83
CA MET A 123 3.09 5.89 -9.76
C MET A 123 4.57 5.53 -9.91
N ALA A 124 4.94 4.30 -9.55
CA ALA A 124 6.33 3.86 -9.53
C ALA A 124 6.47 2.34 -9.43
N VAL A 125 7.66 1.84 -9.82
CA VAL A 125 8.18 0.58 -9.30
C VAL A 125 9.18 0.89 -8.19
N ILE A 126 8.95 0.37 -6.99
CA ILE A 126 9.76 0.61 -5.80
C ILE A 126 10.38 -0.68 -5.26
N ASP A 127 11.45 -0.52 -4.50
CA ASP A 127 11.97 -1.55 -3.59
C ASP A 127 11.59 -1.17 -2.16
N ARG A 128 10.63 -1.87 -1.56
CA ARG A 128 10.19 -1.58 -0.19
C ARG A 128 11.29 -1.77 0.86
N ASN A 129 12.29 -2.59 0.59
CA ASN A 129 13.37 -2.86 1.54
C ASN A 129 14.34 -1.67 1.66
N ASN A 130 14.38 -0.81 0.64
CA ASN A 130 15.24 0.38 0.60
C ASN A 130 14.51 1.68 0.98
N LEU A 131 13.24 1.60 1.42
CA LEU A 131 12.53 2.78 1.91
C LEU A 131 13.10 3.27 3.25
N PRO A 132 13.16 4.59 3.48
CA PRO A 132 13.59 5.14 4.77
C PRO A 132 12.65 4.79 5.93
N VAL A 133 11.41 4.39 5.62
CA VAL A 133 10.38 4.03 6.58
C VAL A 133 9.77 2.69 6.18
N THR A 134 9.90 1.69 7.06
CA THR A 134 9.29 0.38 6.86
C THR A 134 7.76 0.48 6.89
N LEU A 135 7.12 -0.05 5.86
CA LEU A 135 5.65 -0.11 5.74
C LEU A 135 5.15 -1.50 6.15
N ALA A 136 4.09 -1.56 6.96
CA ALA A 136 3.44 -2.80 7.34
C ALA A 136 2.84 -3.54 6.13
N GLU A 137 2.70 -4.85 6.23
CA GLU A 137 1.91 -5.63 5.27
C GLU A 137 0.45 -5.17 5.32
N GLY A 138 -0.22 -5.15 4.16
CA GLY A 138 -1.60 -4.65 4.05
C GLY A 138 -1.75 -3.12 4.05
N THR A 139 -0.65 -2.35 4.10
CA THR A 139 -0.71 -0.89 3.89
C THR A 139 -1.41 -0.57 2.57
N VAL A 140 -2.37 0.35 2.62
CA VAL A 140 -3.18 0.76 1.46
C VAL A 140 -2.51 1.94 0.77
N PHE A 141 -2.49 1.93 -0.56
CA PHE A 141 -1.91 2.99 -1.39
C PHE A 141 -3.02 3.72 -2.18
N GLU A 142 -2.79 4.95 -2.62
CA GLU A 142 -3.74 5.70 -3.46
C GLU A 142 -3.49 5.51 -4.96
N GLY A 143 -2.22 5.47 -5.37
CA GLY A 143 -1.81 5.41 -6.77
C GLY A 143 -1.37 4.01 -7.25
N LEU A 144 -0.70 3.96 -8.41
CA LEU A 144 -0.18 2.73 -9.01
C LEU A 144 1.24 2.45 -8.50
N ILE A 145 1.35 1.72 -7.41
CA ILE A 145 2.65 1.32 -6.86
C ILE A 145 2.87 -0.16 -7.12
N LEU A 146 4.00 -0.45 -7.76
CA LEU A 146 4.51 -1.80 -7.96
C LEU A 146 5.72 -2.01 -7.07
N ASP A 147 5.80 -3.15 -6.43
CA ASP A 147 6.90 -3.57 -5.56
C ASP A 147 7.72 -4.65 -6.25
N TYR A 148 9.03 -4.49 -6.22
CA TYR A 148 9.97 -5.46 -6.73
C TYR A 148 11.19 -5.51 -5.80
N ASP A 149 11.41 -6.67 -5.18
CA ASP A 149 12.61 -6.89 -4.39
C ASP A 149 13.80 -7.07 -5.34
N LYS A 150 14.61 -6.00 -5.49
CA LYS A 150 15.75 -6.00 -6.40
C LYS A 150 16.85 -6.95 -5.92
N SER A 151 16.97 -7.15 -4.62
CA SER A 151 18.03 -7.96 -4.01
C SER A 151 17.73 -9.45 -4.09
N ALA A 152 16.49 -9.86 -3.83
CA ALA A 152 16.07 -11.26 -3.90
C ALA A 152 15.70 -11.69 -5.32
N GLY A 153 15.17 -10.76 -6.13
CA GLY A 153 14.51 -11.08 -7.40
C GLY A 153 13.15 -11.76 -7.19
N GLY A 154 12.27 -11.70 -8.18
CA GLY A 154 10.94 -12.31 -8.11
C GLY A 154 9.91 -11.65 -9.01
N ASP A 155 8.64 -11.96 -8.76
CA ASP A 155 7.52 -11.34 -9.47
C ASP A 155 7.25 -9.93 -8.95
N VAL A 156 6.85 -9.04 -9.86
CA VAL A 156 6.42 -7.69 -9.51
C VAL A 156 5.04 -7.73 -8.85
N LYS A 157 4.93 -7.22 -7.62
CA LYS A 157 3.68 -7.17 -6.87
C LYS A 157 3.00 -5.82 -7.02
N VAL A 158 1.71 -5.80 -7.34
CA VAL A 158 0.92 -4.56 -7.32
C VAL A 158 0.48 -4.29 -5.88
N LEU A 159 0.88 -3.13 -5.33
CA LEU A 159 0.52 -2.69 -3.98
C LEU A 159 -0.70 -1.77 -3.94
N SER A 160 -1.06 -1.18 -5.08
CA SER A 160 -2.23 -0.33 -5.27
C SER A 160 -3.50 -0.99 -4.72
N PRO A 161 -4.55 -0.22 -4.41
CA PRO A 161 -5.81 -0.74 -3.89
C PRO A 161 -6.58 -1.39 -5.06
N SER A 162 -6.04 -2.49 -5.59
CA SER A 162 -6.91 -3.48 -6.16
C SER A 162 -7.67 -4.03 -4.95
N ALA A 163 -8.98 -3.79 -4.91
CA ALA A 163 -9.89 -4.72 -4.27
C ALA A 163 -9.75 -6.05 -5.01
N ALA A 164 -8.59 -6.69 -4.85
CA ALA A 164 -8.31 -8.01 -5.36
C ALA A 164 -9.23 -8.89 -4.54
N GLY A 165 -10.45 -9.09 -5.07
CA GLY A 165 -11.33 -10.10 -4.57
C GLY A 165 -10.49 -11.36 -4.44
N THR A 166 -10.46 -11.93 -3.24
CA THR A 166 -9.78 -13.21 -3.03
C THR A 166 -10.21 -14.17 -4.14
N ALA A 167 -9.28 -14.95 -4.69
CA ALA A 167 -9.58 -15.90 -5.75
C ALA A 167 -10.86 -16.67 -5.41
N TYR A 168 -11.92 -16.47 -6.18
CA TYR A 168 -13.24 -17.00 -5.85
C TYR A 168 -13.24 -18.51 -6.02
N LYS A 169 -13.47 -19.23 -4.93
CA LYS A 169 -13.72 -20.68 -4.95
C LYS A 169 -15.22 -20.91 -4.86
N LEU A 170 -15.84 -21.33 -5.96
CA LEU A 170 -17.27 -21.68 -5.99
C LEU A 170 -17.56 -22.76 -4.93
N PRO A 171 -18.33 -22.45 -3.87
CA PRO A 171 -18.68 -23.45 -2.86
C PRO A 171 -19.75 -24.40 -3.41
N ASN A 172 -19.89 -25.57 -2.79
CA ASN A 172 -21.04 -26.44 -3.07
C ASN A 172 -22.33 -25.79 -2.54
N ALA A 173 -23.44 -25.99 -3.26
CA ALA A 173 -24.74 -25.56 -2.78
C ALA A 173 -25.11 -26.27 -1.45
N THR A 174 -25.75 -25.53 -0.54
CA THR A 174 -26.31 -26.09 0.71
C THR A 174 -27.73 -25.55 0.90
N ALA A 175 -28.47 -26.10 1.88
CA ALA A 175 -29.81 -25.61 2.23
C ALA A 175 -29.83 -24.15 2.73
N SER A 176 -28.67 -23.57 3.08
CA SER A 176 -28.57 -22.23 3.68
C SER A 176 -27.60 -21.29 2.94
N ALA A 177 -26.94 -21.75 1.88
CA ALA A 177 -25.98 -20.94 1.11
C ALA A 177 -26.01 -21.31 -0.38
N LEU A 178 -25.97 -20.28 -1.23
CA LEU A 178 -25.82 -20.43 -2.67
C LEU A 178 -24.47 -21.04 -3.01
N GLY A 179 -24.45 -21.92 -4.01
CA GLY A 179 -23.25 -22.59 -4.48
C GLY A 179 -23.50 -23.36 -5.77
N GLY A 180 -22.46 -24.00 -6.29
CA GLY A 180 -22.52 -24.82 -7.49
C GLY A 180 -23.08 -26.22 -7.22
N VAL A 181 -23.72 -26.77 -8.25
CA VAL A 181 -24.09 -28.19 -8.36
C VAL A 181 -23.42 -28.80 -9.58
N LYS A 182 -23.22 -30.11 -9.59
CA LYS A 182 -22.75 -30.81 -10.78
C LYS A 182 -23.93 -31.12 -11.70
N GLN A 183 -23.64 -31.40 -12.97
CA GLN A 183 -24.64 -31.92 -13.89
C GLN A 183 -25.05 -33.35 -13.46
N ALA A 184 -26.36 -33.62 -13.42
CA ALA A 184 -26.88 -34.95 -13.14
C ALA A 184 -26.73 -35.89 -14.33
N ALA A 185 -26.57 -37.18 -14.06
CA ALA A 185 -26.53 -38.20 -15.10
C ALA A 185 -27.87 -38.28 -15.85
N ASN A 186 -27.79 -38.61 -17.15
CA ASN A 186 -28.95 -38.71 -18.02
C ASN A 186 -29.98 -39.73 -17.50
N VAL A 187 -31.26 -39.41 -17.64
CA VAL A 187 -32.39 -40.32 -17.37
C VAL A 187 -33.18 -40.43 -18.67
N ALA A 188 -33.33 -41.65 -19.19
CA ALA A 188 -34.08 -41.88 -20.42
C ALA A 188 -35.56 -41.52 -20.23
N ASN A 189 -36.20 -41.08 -21.32
CA ASN A 189 -37.63 -40.82 -21.33
C ASN A 189 -38.42 -42.11 -21.11
N LEU A 190 -39.52 -42.01 -20.37
CA LEU A 190 -40.47 -43.10 -20.20
C LEU A 190 -41.20 -43.38 -21.53
N ALA A 191 -41.45 -44.66 -21.80
CA ALA A 191 -42.34 -45.06 -22.89
C ALA A 191 -43.78 -44.64 -22.59
N THR A 192 -44.57 -44.35 -23.62
CA THR A 192 -45.98 -43.94 -23.48
C THR A 192 -46.88 -45.04 -22.87
N SER A 193 -46.43 -46.30 -22.94
CA SER A 193 -47.09 -47.47 -22.38
C SER A 193 -46.40 -48.03 -21.13
N ALA A 194 -45.53 -47.25 -20.47
CA ALA A 194 -44.79 -47.70 -19.29
C ALA A 194 -45.76 -48.14 -18.17
N ASP A 195 -45.51 -49.33 -17.61
CA ASP A 195 -46.25 -49.81 -16.46
C ASP A 195 -45.80 -49.14 -15.16
N ALA A 196 -46.52 -49.40 -14.06
CA ALA A 196 -46.21 -48.82 -12.76
C ALA A 196 -44.79 -49.18 -12.26
N ALA A 197 -44.30 -50.38 -12.57
CA ALA A 197 -42.97 -50.81 -12.13
C ALA A 197 -41.87 -50.02 -12.84
N ALA A 198 -41.99 -49.83 -14.16
CA ALA A 198 -41.07 -49.03 -14.95
C ALA A 198 -41.05 -47.55 -14.53
N ILE A 199 -42.21 -46.97 -14.21
CA ILE A 199 -42.33 -45.60 -13.71
C ILE A 199 -41.59 -45.46 -12.37
N VAL A 200 -41.84 -46.37 -11.42
CA VAL A 200 -41.17 -46.34 -10.10
C VAL A 200 -39.66 -46.46 -10.24
N ALA A 201 -39.18 -47.32 -11.13
CA ALA A 201 -37.75 -47.47 -11.40
C ALA A 201 -37.11 -46.19 -11.96
N ALA A 202 -37.76 -45.54 -12.94
CA ALA A 202 -37.26 -44.29 -13.52
C ALA A 202 -37.24 -43.14 -12.50
N VAL A 203 -38.29 -43.00 -11.68
CA VAL A 203 -38.37 -41.97 -10.63
C VAL A 203 -37.28 -42.17 -9.57
N ASN A 204 -37.06 -43.41 -9.12
CA ASN A 204 -35.98 -43.70 -8.18
C ASN A 204 -34.60 -43.41 -8.79
N THR A 205 -34.39 -43.73 -10.06
CA THR A 205 -33.16 -43.40 -10.80
C THR A 205 -32.93 -41.90 -10.87
N LEU A 206 -33.97 -41.11 -11.18
CA LEU A 206 -33.91 -39.65 -11.18
C LEU A 206 -33.48 -39.11 -9.81
N PHE A 207 -34.11 -39.57 -8.73
CA PHE A 207 -33.74 -39.13 -7.38
C PHE A 207 -32.29 -39.49 -7.02
N VAL A 208 -31.83 -40.68 -7.41
CA VAL A 208 -30.43 -41.09 -7.20
C VAL A 208 -29.46 -40.19 -7.97
N ASN A 209 -29.76 -39.89 -9.24
CA ASN A 209 -28.92 -39.02 -10.07
C ASN A 209 -28.86 -37.59 -9.53
N LEU A 210 -29.99 -37.04 -9.07
CA LEU A 210 -30.05 -35.69 -8.49
C LEU A 210 -29.30 -35.59 -7.15
N ARG A 211 -29.37 -36.61 -6.30
CA ARG A 211 -28.58 -36.66 -5.05
C ARG A 211 -27.09 -36.78 -5.34
N THR A 212 -26.70 -37.64 -6.27
CA THR A 212 -25.31 -37.82 -6.69
C THR A 212 -24.70 -36.52 -7.25
N ALA A 213 -25.50 -35.72 -7.95
CA ALA A 213 -25.09 -34.43 -8.51
C ALA A 213 -25.02 -33.28 -7.47
N GLY A 214 -25.47 -33.51 -6.23
CA GLY A 214 -25.54 -32.51 -5.17
C GLY A 214 -26.70 -31.52 -5.33
N VAL A 215 -27.69 -31.83 -6.18
CA VAL A 215 -28.91 -31.01 -6.35
C VAL A 215 -29.87 -31.20 -5.18
N MET A 216 -29.88 -32.40 -4.60
CA MET A 216 -30.67 -32.77 -3.44
C MET A 216 -29.78 -33.31 -2.34
N ALA A 217 -30.19 -33.17 -1.08
CA ALA A 217 -29.50 -33.77 0.04
C ALA A 217 -29.39 -35.30 -0.11
N ALA A 218 -28.25 -35.86 0.27
CA ALA A 218 -28.08 -37.31 0.41
C ALA A 218 -29.09 -37.85 1.44
N LYS A 219 -29.51 -39.10 1.25
CA LYS A 219 -30.40 -39.79 2.20
C LYS A 219 -29.62 -40.23 3.43
#